data_AF-A0A4P6ET15-F1
#
_entry.id   AF-A0A4P6ET15-F1
#
_cell.length_a   1.000
_cell.length_b   1.000
_cell.length_c   1.000
_cell.angle_alpha   90.00
_cell.angle_beta   90.00
_cell.angle_gamma   90.00
#
_symmetry.space_group_name_H-M   'P 1'
#
loop_
_entity.id
_entity.type
_entity.pdbx_description
1 polymer ?
#
loop_
_entity_poly.entity_id
_entity_poly.type
_entity_poly.pdbx_seq_one_letter_code
_entity_poly.pdbx_strand_id
1 'polypeptide(L)' 'MDYCNIQDCLKRVKAKGLCSMHHQRMRRHGDPNIVLPRRTKLERPCTWVNCDRKATSKGLCPKHYYIHRVSVLRD' A
#
# COMPACT_ATOMS: atom_id res chain seq x y z
N MET A 1 15.96 -26.00 -2.38
CA MET A 1 16.00 -24.70 -1.66
C MET A 1 15.78 -23.67 -2.75
N ASP A 2 14.51 -23.32 -3.00
CA ASP A 2 14.15 -22.89 -4.36
C ASP A 2 14.15 -21.37 -4.50
N TYR A 3 14.59 -20.90 -5.67
CA TYR A 3 14.69 -19.49 -6.05
C TYR A 3 13.54 -19.10 -6.97
N CYS A 4 13.21 -17.81 -6.99
CA CYS A 4 12.11 -17.28 -7.79
C CYS A 4 12.31 -17.58 -9.28
N ASN A 5 11.27 -18.03 -9.96
CA ASN A 5 11.27 -18.32 -11.40
C ASN A 5 11.38 -17.07 -12.31
N ILE A 6 11.56 -15.89 -11.73
CA ILE A 6 11.73 -14.66 -12.52
C ILE A 6 13.21 -14.50 -12.79
N GLN A 7 13.54 -14.26 -14.06
CA GLN A 7 14.91 -14.03 -14.51
C GLN A 7 15.58 -12.95 -13.64
N ASP A 8 16.83 -13.20 -13.26
CA ASP A 8 17.64 -12.31 -12.44
C ASP A 8 17.07 -12.06 -11.01
N CYS A 9 16.16 -12.92 -10.51
CA CYS A 9 15.64 -12.84 -9.15
C CYS A 9 16.20 -13.92 -8.23
N LEU A 10 17.21 -13.58 -7.43
CA LEU A 10 17.84 -14.50 -6.45
C LEU A 10 17.08 -14.61 -5.12
N LYS A 11 15.83 -14.13 -5.05
CA LYS A 11 15.00 -14.22 -3.83
C LYS A 11 14.36 -15.59 -3.74
N ARG A 12 14.22 -16.09 -2.51
CA ARG A 12 13.59 -17.38 -2.21
C ARG A 12 12.12 -17.44 -2.64
N VAL A 13 11.71 -18.59 -3.15
CA VAL A 13 10.30 -18.89 -3.42
C VAL A 13 9.52 -18.82 -2.11
N LYS A 14 8.39 -18.11 -2.15
CA LYS A 14 7.40 -18.09 -1.08
C LYS A 14 6.14 -18.88 -1.45
N ALA A 15 5.68 -18.75 -2.69
CA ALA A 15 4.51 -19.46 -3.20
C ALA A 15 4.51 -19.47 -4.73
N LYS A 16 3.95 -20.54 -5.32
CA LYS A 16 3.75 -20.67 -6.78
C LYS A 16 5.03 -20.42 -7.62
N GLY A 17 6.19 -20.88 -7.16
CA GLY A 17 7.47 -20.65 -7.83
C GLY A 17 7.97 -19.20 -7.82
N LEU A 18 7.32 -18.31 -7.07
CA LEU A 18 7.64 -16.88 -7.02
C LEU A 18 8.06 -16.44 -5.62
N CYS A 19 8.95 -15.44 -5.53
CA CYS A 19 9.25 -14.76 -4.28
C CYS A 19 8.05 -13.96 -3.78
N SER A 20 8.11 -13.48 -2.53
CA SER A 20 7.02 -12.70 -1.92
C SER A 20 6.57 -11.51 -2.77
N MET A 21 7.52 -10.77 -3.34
CA MET A 21 7.27 -9.59 -4.19
C MET A 21 6.61 -9.97 -5.52
N HIS A 22 7.19 -10.91 -6.26
CA HIS A 22 6.65 -11.34 -7.57
C HIS A 22 5.30 -12.04 -7.43
N HIS A 23 5.11 -12.84 -6.37
CA HIS A 23 3.81 -13.43 -6.07
C HIS A 23 2.77 -12.35 -5.74
N GLN A 24 3.13 -11.29 -5.01
CA GLN A 24 2.22 -10.19 -4.71
C GLN A 24 1.84 -9.40 -5.98
N ARG A 25 2.79 -9.13 -6.87
CA ARG A 25 2.54 -8.46 -8.15
C ARG A 25 1.62 -9.30 -9.04
N MET A 26 1.94 -10.58 -9.21
CA MET A 26 1.08 -11.54 -9.91
C MET A 26 -0.35 -11.56 -9.35
N ARG A 27 -0.52 -11.65 -8.01
CA ARG A 27 -1.84 -11.66 -7.38
C ARG A 27 -2.65 -10.38 -7.55
N ARG A 28 -2.00 -9.21 -7.61
CA ARG A 28 -2.68 -7.90 -7.66
C ARG A 28 -2.90 -7.39 -9.08
N HIS A 29 -2.03 -7.77 -10.01
CA HIS A 29 -1.93 -7.15 -11.32
C HIS A 29 -1.84 -8.17 -12.47
N GLY A 30 -1.75 -9.48 -12.19
CA GLY A 30 -1.65 -10.53 -13.21
C GLY A 30 -0.27 -10.68 -13.85
N ASP A 31 0.69 -9.83 -13.51
CA ASP A 31 2.05 -9.85 -14.04
C ASP A 31 3.07 -9.74 -12.89
N PRO A 32 3.99 -10.71 -12.71
CA PRO A 32 5.03 -10.66 -11.70
C PRO A 32 6.11 -9.62 -12.01
N ASN A 33 6.35 -9.30 -13.28
CA ASN A 33 7.40 -8.36 -13.71
C ASN A 33 6.97 -6.90 -13.66
N ILE A 34 5.68 -6.63 -13.45
CA ILE A 34 5.16 -5.27 -13.48
C ILE A 34 5.88 -4.34 -12.48
N VAL A 35 6.33 -3.20 -13.01
CA VAL A 35 6.89 -2.10 -12.22
C VAL A 35 5.97 -0.91 -12.39
N LEU A 36 5.18 -0.63 -11.35
CA LEU A 36 4.31 0.54 -11.33
C LEU A 36 5.08 1.74 -10.75
N PRO A 37 4.86 2.96 -11.28
CA PRO A 37 5.43 4.16 -10.69
C PRO A 37 4.99 4.31 -9.24
N ARG A 38 5.89 4.80 -8.39
CA ARG A 38 5.53 5.15 -7.02
C ARG A 38 4.45 6.22 -7.09
N ARG A 39 3.29 5.95 -6.49
CA ARG A 39 2.24 6.96 -6.38
C ARG A 39 2.79 8.14 -5.56
N THR A 40 2.90 9.31 -6.18
CA THR A 40 3.20 10.55 -5.47
C THR A 40 2.02 10.87 -4.56
N LYS A 41 2.30 11.19 -3.31
CA LYS A 41 1.26 11.61 -2.38
C LYS A 41 0.84 13.02 -2.75
N LEU A 42 -0.35 13.16 -3.32
CA LEU A 42 -0.95 14.48 -3.55
C LEU A 42 -1.20 15.14 -2.18
N GLU A 43 -0.65 16.33 -1.99
CA GLU A 43 -0.93 17.13 -0.81
C GLU A 43 -2.36 17.64 -0.88
N ARG A 44 -3.18 17.22 0.09
CA ARG A 44 -4.58 17.66 0.23
C ARG A 44 -4.77 18.24 1.63
N PRO A 45 -5.58 19.28 1.81
CA PRO A 45 -5.97 19.74 3.14
C PRO A 45 -6.82 18.68 3.86
N CYS A 46 -6.81 18.73 5.18
CA CYS A 46 -7.69 17.94 6.02
C CYS A 46 -9.14 18.36 5.78
N THR A 47 -10.04 17.40 5.59
CA THR A 47 -11.48 17.65 5.38
C THR A 47 -12.26 17.87 6.67
N TRP A 48 -11.60 17.76 7.82
CA TRP A 48 -12.22 18.06 9.11
C TRP A 48 -12.46 19.56 9.25
N VAL A 49 -13.62 19.94 9.79
CA VAL A 49 -14.02 21.35 9.91
C VAL A 49 -12.96 22.15 10.67
N ASN A 50 -12.59 23.32 10.15
CA ASN A 50 -11.57 24.21 10.72
C ASN A 50 -10.22 23.53 10.97
N CYS A 51 -9.67 22.81 9.97
CA CYS A 51 -8.36 22.19 10.07
C CYS A 51 -7.51 22.38 8.80
N ASP A 52 -6.46 23.18 8.92
CA ASP A 52 -5.56 23.49 7.78
C ASP A 52 -4.37 22.52 7.64
N ARG A 53 -4.32 21.47 8.47
CA ARG A 53 -3.25 20.47 8.37
C ARG A 53 -3.40 19.62 7.12
N LYS A 54 -2.28 19.13 6.60
CA LYS A 54 -2.26 18.22 5.45
C LYS A 54 -2.89 16.86 5.81
N ALA A 55 -3.75 16.38 4.94
CA ALA A 55 -4.33 15.05 5.00
C ALA A 55 -3.26 13.98 4.74
N THR A 56 -3.34 12.89 5.50
CA THR A 56 -2.44 11.74 5.33
C THR A 56 -3.17 10.48 4.87
N SER A 57 -4.43 10.31 5.25
CA SER A 57 -5.27 9.16 4.89
C SER A 57 -6.75 9.55 4.92
N LYS A 58 -7.55 9.01 3.99
CA LYS A 58 -9.00 9.25 3.89
C LYS A 58 -9.43 10.74 3.97
N GLY A 59 -8.61 11.65 3.45
CA GLY A 59 -8.88 13.10 3.53
C GLY A 59 -8.63 13.73 4.90
N LEU A 60 -8.17 12.98 5.90
CA LEU A 60 -7.97 13.47 7.26
C LEU A 60 -6.47 13.59 7.61
N CYS A 61 -6.12 14.57 8.43
CA CYS A 61 -4.79 14.64 9.04
C CYS A 61 -4.62 13.50 10.07
N PRO A 62 -3.39 13.20 10.55
CA PRO A 62 -3.15 12.05 11.45
C PRO A 62 -4.03 12.04 12.71
N LYS A 63 -4.22 13.21 13.34
CA LYS A 63 -5.06 13.36 14.54
C LYS A 63 -6.54 13.09 14.24
N HIS A 64 -7.07 13.66 13.16
CA HIS A 64 -8.47 13.49 12.79
C HIS A 64 -8.76 12.11 12.22
N TYR A 65 -7.79 11.48 11.54
CA TYR A 65 -7.90 10.07 11.14
C TYR A 65 -7.98 9.15 12.36
N TYR A 66 -7.21 9.42 13.42
CA TYR A 66 -7.29 8.66 14.67
C TYR A 66 -8.67 8.79 15.32
N ILE A 67 -9.17 10.02 15.46
CA ILE A 67 -10.51 10.28 16.02
C ILE A 67 -11.58 9.56 15.20
N HIS A 68 -11.60 9.77 13.87
CA HIS A 68 -12.55 9.09 12.98
C HIS A 68 -12.49 7.56 13.14
N ARG A 69 -11.29 6.97 13.22
CA ARG A 69 -11.14 5.52 13.36
C ARG A 69 -11.70 5.01 14.69
N VAL A 70 -11.53 5.76 15.78
CA VAL A 70 -12.03 5.36 17.10
C VAL A 70 -13.54 5.57 17.21
N SER A 71 -14.10 6.62 16.60
CA SER A 71 -15.55 6.85 16.57
C SER A 71 -16.28 5.72 15.83
N VAL A 72 -15.82 5.33 14.64
CA VAL A 72 -16.46 4.28 13.82
C VAL A 72 -16.37 2.87 14.44
N LEU A 73 -15.49 2.64 15.41
CA LEU A 73 -15.40 1.35 16.12
C LEU A 73 -16.34 1.25 17.32
N ARG A 74 -17.03 2.34 17.67
CA ARG A 74 -17.96 2.41 18.80
C ARG A 74 -19.42 2.32 18.35
N ASP A 75 -19.65 2.31 17.04
CA ASP A 75 -20.92 1.99 16.36
C ASP A 75 -20.86 0.54 15.85
#